data_AF-A0A9X9AAX3-F1
#
_entry.id   AF-A0A9X9AAX3-F1
#
_cell.length_a   1.000
_cell.length_b   1.000
_cell.length_c   1.000
_cell.angle_alpha   90.00
_cell.angle_beta   90.00
_cell.angle_gamma   90.00
#
_symmetry.space_group_name_H-M   'P 1'
#
loop_
_entity.id
_entity.type
_entity.pdbx_description
1 polymer ?
#
loop_
_entity_poly.entity_id
_entity_poly.type
_entity_poly.pdbx_seq_one_letter_code
_entity_poly.pdbx_strand_id
1 'polypeptide(L)' 'MSTIVTVPRSVSWKGDAIAVLNQTKLPHSTEYKTLTTIEEVWKSIILLEVRGAPAIGIVAAFG' A
#
# COMPACT_ATOMS: atom_id res chain seq x y z
N MET A 1 17.39 -22.45 -13.26
CA MET A 1 15.93 -22.37 -13.05
C MET A 1 15.63 -21.03 -12.41
N SER A 2 14.98 -20.11 -13.12
CA SER A 2 14.63 -18.80 -12.56
C SER A 2 13.32 -18.96 -11.80
N THR A 3 13.38 -18.94 -10.47
CA THR A 3 12.18 -18.92 -9.64
C THR A 3 11.45 -17.61 -9.92
N ILE A 4 10.22 -17.69 -10.41
CA ILE A 4 9.38 -16.49 -10.54
C ILE A 4 9.01 -16.08 -9.12
N VAL A 5 9.77 -15.14 -8.56
CA VAL A 5 9.46 -14.55 -7.26
C VAL A 5 8.32 -13.57 -7.48
N THR A 6 7.13 -13.93 -7.01
CA THR A 6 5.98 -13.02 -7.00
C THR A 6 6.21 -11.97 -5.91
N VAL A 7 6.72 -10.80 -6.29
CA VAL A 7 7.00 -9.70 -5.36
C VAL A 7 5.68 -9.01 -4.96
N PRO A 8 5.37 -8.90 -3.65
CA PRO A 8 4.23 -8.10 -3.18
C PRO A 8 4.37 -6.64 -3.63
N ARG A 9 3.28 -6.07 -4.18
CA ARG A 9 3.30 -4.67 -4.64
C ARG A 9 2.92 -3.75 -3.49
N SER A 10 3.72 -2.72 -3.22
CA SER A 10 3.45 -1.77 -2.14
C SER A 10 2.15 -0.99 -2.34
N VAL A 11 1.85 -0.61 -3.59
CA VAL A 11 0.69 0.18 -3.98
C VAL A 11 0.18 -0.34 -5.32
N SER A 12 -1.14 -0.41 -5.50
CA SER A 12 -1.78 -0.80 -6.75
C SER A 12 -3.06 0.00 -6.99
N TRP A 13 -3.26 0.46 -8.22
CA TRP A 13 -4.45 1.18 -8.63
C TRP A 13 -5.61 0.23 -8.92
N LYS A 14 -6.82 0.59 -8.47
CA LYS A 14 -8.05 -0.18 -8.63
C LYS A 14 -9.18 0.62 -9.30
N GLY A 15 -8.85 1.64 -10.08
CA GLY A 15 -9.83 2.40 -10.87
C GLY A 15 -10.37 3.60 -10.11
N ASP A 16 -11.13 3.38 -9.04
CA ASP A 16 -11.68 4.42 -8.15
C ASP A 16 -11.04 4.40 -6.75
N ALA A 17 -10.17 3.43 -6.50
CA ALA A 17 -9.53 3.23 -5.21
C ALA A 17 -8.06 2.82 -5.35
N ILE A 18 -7.31 2.92 -4.25
CA ILE A 18 -5.94 2.42 -4.15
C ILE A 18 -5.91 1.22 -3.21
N ALA A 19 -5.30 0.12 -3.63
CA ALA A 19 -4.96 -0.98 -2.74
C ALA A 19 -3.49 -0.88 -2.32
N VAL A 20 -3.25 -0.76 -1.02
CA VAL A 20 -1.92 -0.66 -0.41
C VAL A 20 -1.60 -1.92 0.39
N LEU A 21 -0.35 -2.37 0.34
CA LEU A 21 0.14 -3.47 1.17
C LEU A 21 0.32 -2.98 2.60
N ASN A 22 -0.32 -3.62 3.57
CA ASN A 22 -0.14 -3.30 4.97
C ASN A 22 1.23 -3.78 5.47
N GLN A 23 2.20 -2.89 5.43
CA GLN A 23 3.58 -3.23 5.78
C GLN A 23 3.81 -3.44 7.28
N THR A 24 2.81 -3.19 8.15
CA THR A 24 2.89 -3.50 9.60
C THR A 24 2.68 -4.99 9.89
N LYS A 25 2.05 -5.70 8.95
CA LYS A 25 1.75 -7.13 9.06
C LYS A 25 2.87 -8.01 8.50
N LEU A 26 3.76 -7.44 7.70
CA LEU A 26 4.92 -8.14 7.19
C LEU A 26 5.95 -8.40 8.33
N PRO A 27 6.65 -9.55 8.30
CA PRO A 27 6.58 -10.61 7.29
C PRO A 27 5.48 -11.67 7.57
N HIS A 28 4.69 -11.52 8.63
CA HIS A 28 3.75 -12.53 9.11
C HIS A 28 2.56 -12.75 8.19
N SER A 29 1.97 -11.68 7.63
CA SER A 29 0.91 -11.77 6.63
C SER A 29 1.06 -10.70 5.54
N THR A 30 0.62 -11.06 4.33
CA THR A 30 0.55 -10.16 3.18
C THR A 30 -0.91 -9.73 2.99
N GLU A 31 -1.29 -8.66 3.68
CA GLU A 31 -2.65 -8.12 3.66
C GLU A 31 -2.70 -6.81 2.89
N TYR A 32 -3.71 -6.66 2.03
CA TYR A 32 -3.94 -5.42 1.29
C TYR A 32 -5.13 -4.67 1.87
N LYS A 33 -5.01 -3.36 1.98
CA LYS A 33 -6.07 -2.44 2.39
C LYS A 33 -6.45 -1.57 1.21
N THR A 34 -7.74 -1.51 0.92
CA THR A 34 -8.27 -0.57 -0.08
C THR A 34 -8.58 0.75 0.61
N LEU A 35 -8.11 1.84 0.02
CA LEU A 35 -8.32 3.22 0.48
C LEU A 35 -9.23 3.91 -0.54
N THR A 36 -10.34 4.45 -0.08
CA THR A 36 -11.35 5.15 -0.89
C THR A 36 -11.57 6.59 -0.43
N THR A 37 -11.12 6.98 0.77
CA THR A 37 -11.21 8.37 1.26
C THR A 37 -9.87 8.96 1.65
N ILE A 38 -9.80 10.29 1.69
CA ILE A 38 -8.60 11.04 2.11
C ILE A 38 -8.21 10.74 3.56
N GLU A 39 -9.19 10.50 4.44
CA GLU A 39 -8.94 10.12 5.84
C GLU A 39 -8.30 8.74 5.94
N GLU A 40 -8.68 7.80 5.07
CA GLU A 40 -8.07 6.47 5.01
C GLU A 40 -6.63 6.55 4.50
N VAL A 41 -6.38 7.39 3.49
CA VAL A 41 -5.03 7.72 3.00
C VAL A 41 -4.17 8.28 4.12
N TRP A 42 -4.63 9.33 4.79
CA TRP A 42 -3.90 9.95 5.90
C TRP A 42 -3.62 8.96 7.04
N LYS A 43 -4.62 8.17 7.45
CA LYS A 43 -4.45 7.13 8.48
C LYS A 43 -3.41 6.09 8.06
N SER A 44 -3.41 5.66 6.80
CA SER A 44 -2.47 4.63 6.32
C SER A 44 -1.01 5.08 6.36
N ILE A 45 -0.75 6.38 6.15
CA ILE A 45 0.59 6.97 6.23
C ILE A 45 1.02 7.09 7.70
N ILE A 46 0.17 7.66 8.56
CA ILE A 46 0.48 7.89 9.98
C ILE A 46 0.66 6.58 10.75
N LEU A 47 -0.14 5.55 10.44
CA LEU A 47 -0.02 4.23 11.05
C LEU A 47 1.12 3.38 10.46
N LEU A 48 1.88 3.92 9.51
CA LEU A 48 2.96 3.23 8.81
C LEU A 48 2.52 1.94 8.10
N GLU A 49 1.23 1.85 7.74
CA GLU A 49 0.70 0.83 6.83
C GLU A 49 1.35 1.01 5.45
N VAL A 50 1.52 2.27 5.03
CA VAL A 50 2.31 2.68 3.86
C VAL A 50 3.55 3.44 4.33
N ARG A 51 4.73 3.02 3.86
CA ARG A 51 6.00 3.70 4.15
C ARG A 51 6.97 3.66 2.96
N GLY A 52 7.96 4.55 3.01
CA GLY A 52 8.91 4.84 1.94
C GLY A 52 8.50 6.07 1.15
N ALA A 53 9.41 7.04 0.99
CA ALA A 53 9.10 8.35 0.41
C ALA A 53 8.37 8.28 -0.96
N PRO A 54 8.75 7.40 -1.90
CA PRO A 54 8.02 7.27 -3.16
C PRO A 54 6.59 6.75 -2.99
N ALA A 55 6.37 5.77 -2.10
CA ALA A 55 5.05 5.18 -1.88
C ALA A 55 4.10 6.17 -1.19
N ILE A 56 4.62 6.97 -0.25
CA ILE A 56 3.86 8.06 0.38
C ILE A 56 3.44 9.09 -0.66
N GLY A 57 4.35 9.51 -1.55
CA GLY A 57 4.04 10.46 -2.61
C GLY A 57 2.96 9.97 -3.57
N ILE A 58 3.03 8.69 -3.96
CA ILE A 58 2.01 8.06 -4.83
C ILE A 58 0.66 8.07 -4.13
N VAL A 59 0.57 7.55 -2.90
CA VAL A 59 -0.70 7.45 -2.16
C VAL A 59 -1.28 8.83 -1.84
N ALA A 60 -0.45 9.82 -1.50
CA ALA A 60 -0.89 11.19 -1.25
C ALA A 60 -1.40 11.91 -2.50
N ALA A 61 -0.93 11.58 -3.70
CA ALA A 61 -1.41 12.18 -4.95
C ALA A 61 -2.83 11.73 -5.34
N PHE A 62 -3.32 10.65 -4.74
CA PHE A 62 -4.62 10.06 -5.03
C PHE A 62 -5.67 10.31 -3.94
N GLY A 63 -5.24 10.77 -2.75
CA GLY A 63 -6.12 11.14 -1.64
C GLY A 63 -6.60 12.58 -1.75
#